data_AF-A0A5J4NAD7-F1
#
_entry.id   AF-A0A5J4NAD7-F1
#
_cell.length_a   1.000
_cell.length_b   1.000
_cell.length_c   1.000
_cell.angle_alpha   90.00
_cell.angle_beta   90.00
_cell.angle_gamma   90.00
#
_symmetry.space_group_name_H-M   'P 1'
#
loop_
_entity.id
_entity.type
_entity.pdbx_description
1 polymer ?
#
loop_
_entity_poly.entity_id
_entity_poly.type
_entity_poly.pdbx_seq_one_letter_code
_entity_poly.pdbx_strand_id
1 'polypeptide(L)'
;MLALLFPITVGAIWGCTNVLMKYSKTSLQFIFYLLLNQCGSVLFVWGLSDLSLASAVPLANAVTLMVSALLAFCFCDERTGKSGTVSVNISAYLNCRVHRPHTALYWSIPA
;
A
#
# COMPACT_ATOMS: atom_id res chain seq x y z
N MET A 1 -3.83 21.54 -8.43
CA MET A 1 -2.61 20.90 -7.86
C MET A 1 -2.89 20.20 -6.54
N LEU A 2 -3.55 20.85 -5.58
CA LEU A 2 -3.90 20.26 -4.27
C LEU A 2 -4.82 19.02 -4.36
N ALA A 3 -5.77 18.98 -5.31
CA ALA A 3 -6.68 17.86 -5.49
C ALA A 3 -6.00 16.51 -5.79
N LEU A 4 -4.78 16.52 -6.37
CA LEU A 4 -4.00 15.29 -6.62
C LEU A 4 -3.18 14.86 -5.40
N LEU A 5 -2.92 15.75 -4.45
CA LEU A 5 -2.15 15.41 -3.24
C LEU A 5 -2.91 14.44 -2.34
N PHE A 6 -4.24 14.55 -2.27
CA PHE A 6 -5.07 13.64 -1.48
C PHE A 6 -4.97 12.17 -1.94
N PRO A 7 -5.26 11.80 -3.20
CA PRO A 7 -5.13 10.41 -3.65
C PRO A 7 -3.69 9.89 -3.61
N ILE A 8 -2.68 10.76 -3.82
CA ILE A 8 -1.27 10.36 -3.71
C ILE A 8 -0.89 10.05 -2.26
N THR A 9 -1.25 10.93 -1.31
CA THR A 9 -0.96 10.71 0.11
C THR A 9 -1.71 9.52 0.68
N VAL A 10 -2.98 9.34 0.31
CA VAL A 10 -3.78 8.14 0.67
C VAL A 10 -3.13 6.88 0.10
N GLY A 11 -2.77 6.88 -1.19
CA GLY A 11 -2.12 5.74 -1.81
C GLY A 11 -0.78 5.39 -1.15
N ALA A 12 -0.01 6.40 -0.74
CA ALA A 12 1.23 6.18 0.00
C ALA A 12 0.97 5.61 1.41
N ILE A 13 -0.02 6.14 2.13
CA ILE A 13 -0.42 5.63 3.45
C ILE A 13 -0.81 4.16 3.35
N TRP A 14 -1.70 3.80 2.41
CA TRP A 14 -2.12 2.42 2.21
C TRP A 14 -0.99 1.51 1.75
N GLY A 15 -0.11 1.98 0.87
CA GLY A 15 1.05 1.21 0.46
C GLY A 15 1.96 0.89 1.64
N CYS A 16 2.23 1.88 2.49
CA CYS A 16 3.05 1.74 3.69
C CYS A 16 2.41 0.83 4.74
N THR A 17 1.16 1.08 5.14
CA THR A 17 0.48 0.30 6.19
C THR A 17 0.32 -1.15 5.79
N ASN A 18 -0.02 -1.45 4.52
CA ASN A 18 -0.19 -2.82 4.03
C ASN A 18 1.09 -3.65 4.12
N VAL A 19 2.25 -3.04 3.86
CA VAL A 19 3.53 -3.72 4.00
C VAL A 19 3.91 -3.83 5.48
N LEU A 20 3.83 -2.73 6.24
CA LEU A 20 4.22 -2.69 7.65
C LEU A 20 3.40 -3.61 8.55
N MET A 21 2.11 -3.80 8.27
CA MET A 21 1.26 -4.77 8.98
C MET A 21 1.83 -6.20 8.91
N LYS A 22 2.48 -6.59 7.81
CA LYS A 22 3.12 -7.92 7.68
C LYS A 22 4.37 -8.08 8.53
N TYR A 23 5.09 -6.99 8.81
CA TYR A 23 6.32 -6.98 9.60
C TYR A 23 6.09 -6.62 11.07
N SER A 24 4.85 -6.33 11.46
CA SER A 24 4.50 -6.01 12.84
C SER A 24 4.79 -7.19 13.77
N LYS A 25 5.55 -6.93 14.85
CA LYS A 25 5.93 -7.96 15.83
C LYS A 25 4.97 -8.01 17.02
N THR A 26 4.16 -6.96 17.21
CA THR A 26 3.27 -6.81 18.36
C THR A 26 1.86 -6.44 17.90
N SER A 27 0.86 -6.86 18.69
CA SER A 27 -0.55 -6.55 18.41
C SER A 27 -0.84 -5.05 18.45
N LEU A 28 -0.13 -4.28 19.29
CA LEU A 28 -0.30 -2.83 19.40
C LEU A 28 0.19 -2.10 18.14
N GLN A 29 1.35 -2.49 17.60
CA GLN A 29 1.83 -1.99 16.31
C GLN A 29 0.86 -2.32 15.17
N PHE A 30 0.28 -3.53 15.18
CA PHE A 30 -0.72 -3.91 14.18
C PHE A 30 -1.97 -3.02 14.26
N ILE A 31 -2.50 -2.80 15.46
CA ILE A 31 -3.65 -1.91 15.69
C ILE A 31 -3.34 -0.48 15.24
N PHE A 32 -2.13 0.02 15.52
CA PHE A 32 -1.71 1.34 15.06
C PHE A 32 -1.74 1.44 13.53
N TYR A 33 -1.18 0.47 12.80
CA TYR A 33 -1.22 0.47 11.33
C TYR A 33 -2.65 0.31 10.78
N LEU A 34 -3.52 -0.42 11.48
CA LEU A 34 -4.93 -0.55 11.13
C LEU A 34 -5.66 0.79 11.26
N LEU A 35 -5.45 1.52 12.36
CA LEU A 35 -6.04 2.85 12.55
C LEU A 35 -5.55 3.83 11.48
N LEU A 36 -4.26 3.79 11.16
CA LEU A 36 -3.66 4.66 10.13
C LEU A 36 -4.22 4.33 8.73
N ASN A 37 -4.50 3.06 8.46
CA ASN A 37 -5.19 2.61 7.25
C ASN A 37 -6.63 3.18 7.15
N GLN A 38 -7.36 3.21 8.27
CA GLN A 38 -8.71 3.77 8.34
C GLN A 38 -8.73 5.30 8.20
N CYS A 39 -7.72 5.99 8.76
CA CYS A 39 -7.55 7.42 8.53
C CYS A 39 -7.35 7.74 7.04
N GLY A 40 -6.65 6.86 6.29
CA GLY A 40 -6.51 6.97 4.84
C GLY A 40 -7.86 6.98 4.11
N SER A 41 -8.80 6.13 4.52
CA SER A 41 -10.16 6.08 3.95
C SER A 41 -10.93 7.38 4.18
N VAL A 42 -10.83 7.98 5.37
CA VAL A 42 -11.48 9.26 5.67
C VAL A 42 -10.89 10.40 4.83
N LEU A 43 -9.56 10.47 4.73
CA LEU A 43 -8.86 11.45 3.89
C LEU A 43 -9.19 11.29 2.40
N PHE A 44 -9.42 10.06 1.94
CA PHE A 44 -9.80 9.79 0.56
C PHE A 44 -11.20 10.31 0.24
N VAL A 45 -12.17 10.03 1.10
CA VAL A 45 -13.55 10.53 0.95
C VAL A 45 -13.60 12.05 1.01
N TRP A 46 -12.76 12.66 1.85
CA TRP A 46 -12.65 14.12 1.87
C TRP A 46 -12.05 14.67 0.57
N GLY A 47 -10.98 14.07 0.05
CA GLY A 47 -10.37 14.50 -1.22
C GLY A 47 -11.26 14.31 -2.46
N LEU A 48 -12.23 13.40 -2.40
CA LEU A 48 -13.21 13.18 -3.47
C LEU A 48 -14.17 14.35 -3.68
N SER A 49 -14.25 15.32 -2.76
CA SER A 49 -15.04 16.54 -2.99
C SER A 49 -14.48 17.39 -4.14
N ASP A 50 -13.17 17.29 -4.39
CA ASP A 50 -12.45 18.12 -5.36
C ASP A 50 -12.03 17.37 -6.63
N LEU A 51 -12.21 16.04 -6.68
CA LEU A 51 -11.72 15.18 -7.77
C LEU A 51 -12.72 14.08 -8.13
N SER A 52 -12.88 13.79 -9.42
CA SER A 52 -13.73 12.70 -9.89
C SER A 52 -13.26 11.34 -9.39
N LEU A 53 -14.20 10.54 -8.87
CA LEU A 53 -13.96 9.17 -8.39
C LEU A 53 -13.26 8.30 -9.44
N ALA A 54 -13.60 8.49 -10.72
CA ALA A 54 -13.06 7.73 -11.85
C ALA A 54 -11.54 7.92 -12.06
N SER A 55 -10.97 9.05 -11.64
CA SER A 55 -9.53 9.30 -11.71
C SER A 55 -8.83 9.12 -10.37
N ALA A 56 -9.51 9.43 -9.26
CA ALA A 56 -8.96 9.33 -7.92
C ALA A 56 -8.64 7.87 -7.52
N VAL A 57 -9.56 6.93 -7.81
CA VAL A 57 -9.43 5.52 -7.40
C VAL A 57 -8.27 4.82 -8.12
N PRO A 58 -8.15 4.88 -9.48
CA PRO A 58 -7.00 4.27 -10.16
C PRO A 58 -5.67 4.87 -9.73
N LEU A 59 -5.63 6.18 -9.46
CA LEU A 59 -4.40 6.87 -9.05
C LEU A 59 -3.95 6.43 -7.65
N ALA A 60 -4.85 6.42 -6.67
CA ALA A 60 -4.54 5.95 -5.32
C ALA A 60 -4.10 4.47 -5.32
N ASN A 61 -4.74 3.64 -6.13
CA ASN A 61 -4.35 2.23 -6.30
C ASN A 61 -2.97 2.08 -6.95
N ALA A 62 -2.65 2.86 -7.98
CA ALA A 62 -1.33 2.83 -8.61
C ALA A 62 -0.21 3.25 -7.63
N VAL A 63 -0.42 4.32 -6.86
CA VAL A 63 0.54 4.76 -5.84
C VAL A 63 0.69 3.71 -4.73
N THR A 64 -0.41 3.11 -4.28
CA THR A 64 -0.40 2.01 -3.30
C THR A 64 0.49 0.86 -3.77
N LEU A 65 0.34 0.43 -5.02
CA LEU A 65 1.16 -0.62 -5.60
C LEU A 65 2.63 -0.21 -5.72
N MET A 66 2.90 1.01 -6.17
CA MET A 66 4.27 1.52 -6.32
C MET A 66 5.01 1.59 -4.98
N VAL A 67 4.39 2.21 -3.97
CA VAL A 67 4.98 2.33 -2.62
C VAL A 67 5.17 0.96 -2.00
N SER A 68 4.19 0.06 -2.16
CA SER A 68 4.34 -1.28 -1.63
C SER A 68 5.46 -2.08 -2.32
N ALA A 69 5.63 -1.93 -3.63
CA ALA A 69 6.70 -2.57 -4.38
C ALA A 69 8.08 -2.04 -3.96
N LEU A 70 8.20 -0.73 -3.74
CA LEU A 70 9.42 -0.10 -3.21
C LEU A 70 9.76 -0.63 -1.81
N LEU A 71 8.77 -0.69 -0.91
CA LEU A 71 8.99 -1.22 0.43
C LEU A 71 9.31 -2.72 0.42
N ALA A 72 8.63 -3.51 -0.42
CA ALA A 72 8.95 -4.91 -0.59
C ALA A 72 10.38 -5.10 -1.11
N PHE A 73 10.83 -4.27 -2.05
CA PHE A 73 12.22 -4.26 -2.49
C PHE A 73 13.17 -3.97 -1.31
N CYS A 74 12.94 -2.90 -0.55
CA CYS A 74 13.78 -2.56 0.60
C CYS A 74 13.81 -3.65 1.70
N PHE A 75 12.66 -4.27 2.02
CA PHE A 75 12.56 -5.25 3.11
C PHE A 75 12.84 -6.71 2.71
N CYS A 76 12.70 -7.09 1.43
CA CYS A 76 13.04 -8.43 0.95
C CYS A 76 14.50 -8.58 0.52
N ASP A 77 15.17 -7.49 0.12
CA ASP A 77 16.59 -7.51 -0.22
C ASP A 77 17.43 -7.99 0.99
N GLU A 78 17.09 -7.54 2.21
CA GLU A 78 17.76 -7.99 3.45
C GLU A 78 17.62 -9.50 3.74
N ARG A 79 16.61 -10.17 3.19
CA ARG A 79 16.36 -11.61 3.42
C ARG A 79 16.94 -12.51 2.33
N THR A 80 17.33 -11.94 1.19
CA THR A 80 17.70 -12.69 0.00
C THR A 80 19.04 -12.16 -0.49
N GLY A 81 20.14 -12.64 0.09
CA GLY A 81 21.51 -12.25 -0.26
C GLY A 81 21.97 -12.68 -1.67
N LYS A 82 21.19 -12.35 -2.69
CA LYS A 82 21.49 -12.58 -4.10
C LYS A 82 21.09 -11.33 -4.89
N SER A 83 22.10 -10.54 -5.21
CA SER A 83 22.08 -9.47 -6.21
C SER A 83 21.36 -9.95 -7.47
N GLY A 84 20.16 -9.42 -7.69
CA GLY A 84 19.30 -9.76 -8.81
C GLY A 84 18.71 -8.47 -9.35
N THR A 85 18.95 -8.23 -10.64
CA THR A 85 18.45 -7.14 -11.47
C THR A 85 17.18 -6.47 -10.96
N VAL A 86 17.29 -5.17 -10.68
CA VAL A 86 16.22 -4.27 -10.20
C VAL A 86 15.17 -4.09 -11.30
N SER A 87 14.32 -5.10 -11.43
CA SER A 87 13.05 -4.99 -12.14
C SER A 87 11.98 -4.88 -11.06
N VAL A 88 11.10 -3.87 -11.15
CA VAL A 88 9.88 -3.76 -10.35
C VAL A 88 8.96 -4.90 -10.78
N ASN A 89 9.33 -6.12 -10.41
CA ASN A 89 8.67 -7.30 -10.89
C ASN A 89 7.44 -7.47 -10.02
N ILE A 90 6.30 -7.05 -10.55
CA ILE A 90 4.98 -7.31 -9.98
C ILE A 90 4.84 -8.80 -9.60
N SER A 91 5.55 -9.71 -10.27
CA SER A 91 5.62 -11.13 -9.91
C SER A 91 6.32 -11.39 -8.56
N ALA A 92 7.40 -10.67 -8.21
CA ALA A 92 8.05 -10.79 -6.90
C ALA A 92 7.14 -10.24 -5.77
N TYR A 93 6.45 -9.13 -6.05
CA TYR A 93 5.45 -8.56 -5.14
C TYR A 93 4.23 -9.49 -4.95
N LEU A 94 3.73 -10.11 -6.03
CA LEU A 94 2.68 -11.12 -6.01
C LEU A 94 3.13 -12.38 -5.26
N ASN A 95 4.38 -12.82 -5.42
CA ASN A 95 4.90 -14.01 -4.75
C ASN A 95 4.99 -13.79 -3.22
N CYS A 96 5.43 -12.60 -2.77
CA CYS A 96 5.35 -12.20 -1.36
C CYS A 96 3.93 -11.93 -0.84
N ARG A 97 2.93 -11.70 -1.71
CA ARG A 97 1.51 -11.73 -1.33
C ARG A 97 0.98 -13.16 -1.19
N VAL A 98 1.33 -14.06 -2.10
CA VAL A 98 0.75 -15.41 -2.22
C VAL A 98 1.13 -16.32 -1.05
N HIS A 99 2.29 -16.14 -0.42
CA HIS A 99 2.74 -17.04 0.65
C HIS A 99 2.07 -16.84 2.03
N ARG A 100 1.24 -15.79 2.22
CA ARG A 100 0.41 -15.60 3.45
C ARG A 100 -0.96 -15.01 3.05
N PRO A 101 -1.95 -15.84 2.68
CA PRO A 101 -3.22 -15.38 2.09
C PRO A 101 -4.16 -14.64 3.05
N HIS A 102 -3.93 -14.67 4.37
CA HIS A 102 -4.91 -14.16 5.34
C HIS A 102 -5.04 -12.63 5.45
N THR A 103 -4.15 -11.84 4.84
CA THR A 103 -4.22 -10.36 4.92
C THR A 103 -4.49 -9.67 3.59
N ALA A 104 -4.58 -10.40 2.47
CA ALA A 104 -4.65 -9.81 1.14
C ALA A 104 -6.08 -9.43 0.68
N LEU A 105 -7.12 -9.91 1.37
CA LEU A 105 -8.52 -9.81 0.94
C LEU A 105 -9.27 -8.56 1.45
N TYR A 106 -8.72 -7.79 2.39
CA TYR A 106 -9.52 -6.78 3.11
C TYR A 106 -9.44 -5.32 2.62
N TRP A 107 -8.49 -4.92 1.75
CA TRP A 107 -8.19 -3.49 1.59
C TRP A 107 -7.92 -2.97 0.17
N SER A 108 -8.28 -3.70 -0.88
CA SER A 108 -8.48 -3.05 -2.18
C SER A 108 -9.90 -2.48 -2.17
N ILE A 109 -10.05 -1.16 -2.32
CA ILE A 109 -11.36 -0.53 -2.53
C ILE A 109 -12.05 -1.34 -3.64
N PRO A 110 -13.25 -1.90 -3.43
CA PRO A 110 -13.99 -2.49 -4.52
C PRO A 110 -14.19 -1.40 -5.57
N ALA A 111 -13.74 -1.68 -6.80
CA ALA A 111 -14.04 -0.86 -7.95
C ALA A 111 -15.56 -0.80 -8.19
#